data_AF-A0A7W7Q164-F1
#
_entry.id   AF-A0A7W7Q164-F1
#
_cell.length_a   1.000
_cell.length_b   1.000
_cell.length_c   1.000
_cell.angle_alpha   90.00
_cell.angle_beta   90.00
_cell.angle_gamma   90.00
#
_symmetry.space_group_name_H-M   'P 1'
#
loop_
_entity.id
_entity.type
_entity.pdbx_description
1 polymer ?
#
loop_
_entity_poly.entity_id
_entity_poly.type
_entity_poly.pdbx_seq_one_letter_code
_entity_poly.pdbx_strand_id
1 'polypeptide(L)'
;MTAPDGTYIGVPDAWFAEVGLAWEIDSYEFHFQRDDYADTISRNARYAAAGIVVLQTLPSRLRTEPANVARELTAAYEAAKSRAVPRKAG
;
A
#
# COMPACT_ATOMS: atom_id res chain seq x y z
N MET A 1 5.33 -11.48 -2.76
CA MET A 1 6.48 -10.82 -3.40
C MET A 1 7.70 -10.94 -2.50
N THR A 2 8.89 -11.00 -3.10
CA THR A 2 10.17 -11.08 -2.42
C THR A 2 11.14 -10.06 -3.02
N ALA A 3 12.03 -9.52 -2.21
CA ALA A 3 13.16 -8.72 -2.69
C ALA A 3 14.17 -9.61 -3.45
N PRO A 4 15.09 -9.02 -4.24
CA PRO A 4 16.12 -9.76 -4.97
C PRO A 4 17.02 -10.63 -4.09
N ASP A 5 17.19 -10.28 -2.81
CA ASP A 5 17.94 -11.03 -1.81
C ASP A 5 17.14 -12.18 -1.17
N GLY A 6 15.91 -12.42 -1.62
CA GLY A 6 15.00 -13.44 -1.11
C GLY A 6 14.15 -13.00 0.09
N THR A 7 14.29 -11.76 0.58
CA THR A 7 13.52 -11.26 1.72
C THR A 7 12.03 -11.20 1.39
N TYR A 8 11.19 -11.78 2.26
CA TYR A 8 9.73 -11.71 2.10
C TYR A 8 9.20 -10.31 2.41
N ILE A 9 8.52 -9.69 1.44
CA ILE A 9 7.96 -8.34 1.58
C ILE A 9 6.47 -8.41 1.94
N GLY A 10 5.66 -9.08 1.12
CA GLY A 10 4.19 -9.11 1.28
C GLY A 10 3.48 -9.67 0.06
N VAL A 11 2.16 -9.89 0.16
CA VAL A 11 1.29 -10.32 -0.95
C VAL A 11 0.11 -9.34 -1.01
N PRO A 12 0.20 -8.26 -1.80
CA PRO A 12 -0.88 -7.30 -1.94
C PRO A 12 -1.98 -7.85 -2.85
N ASP A 13 -3.18 -7.29 -2.75
CA ASP A 13 -4.31 -7.64 -3.63
C ASP A 13 -4.04 -7.24 -5.09
N ALA A 14 -3.31 -6.14 -5.30
CA ALA A 14 -2.85 -5.69 -6.61
C ALA A 14 -1.42 -5.15 -6.57
N TRP A 15 -0.67 -5.40 -7.64
CA TRP A 15 0.72 -4.97 -7.81
C TRP A 15 0.94 -4.31 -9.17
N PHE A 16 1.35 -3.04 -9.16
CA PHE A 16 1.71 -2.25 -10.33
C PHE A 16 3.24 -2.12 -10.42
N ALA A 17 3.86 -3.15 -11.01
CA ALA A 17 5.32 -3.30 -11.03
C ALA A 17 6.06 -2.10 -11.65
N GLU A 18 5.47 -1.48 -12.67
CA GLU A 18 6.08 -0.40 -13.44
C GLU A 18 6.32 0.90 -12.65
N VAL A 19 5.55 1.11 -11.59
CA VAL A 19 5.66 2.30 -10.70
C VAL A 19 6.03 1.94 -9.26
N GLY A 20 6.14 0.65 -8.94
CA GLY A 20 6.41 0.20 -7.59
C GLY A 20 5.27 0.47 -6.60
N LEU A 21 4.01 0.28 -7.02
CA LEU A 21 2.81 0.50 -6.20
C LEU A 21 2.11 -0.81 -5.86
N ALA A 22 1.92 -1.05 -4.56
CA ALA A 22 1.06 -2.08 -4.01
C ALA A 22 -0.29 -1.47 -3.60
N TRP A 23 -1.39 -2.14 -3.96
CA TRP A 23 -2.72 -1.79 -3.49
C TRP A 23 -3.27 -2.94 -2.64
N GLU A 24 -3.67 -2.63 -1.41
CA GLU A 24 -4.23 -3.60 -0.47
C GLU A 24 -5.65 -3.20 -0.09
N ILE A 25 -6.58 -4.15 -0.18
CA ILE A 25 -7.94 -4.02 0.28
C ILE A 25 -7.99 -4.63 1.68
N ASP A 26 -7.84 -3.76 2.67
CA ASP A 26 -7.58 -4.15 4.03
C ASP A 26 -8.84 -4.61 4.76
N SER A 27 -9.00 -5.93 4.91
CA SER A 27 -10.14 -6.55 5.59
C SER A 27 -10.15 -6.43 7.13
N TYR A 28 -9.17 -5.76 7.75
CA TYR A 28 -9.06 -5.67 9.23
C TYR A 28 -10.19 -4.89 9.94
N GLU A 29 -11.26 -4.46 9.25
CA GLU A 29 -12.45 -3.84 9.84
C GLU A 29 -13.09 -4.71 10.95
N PHE A 30 -12.79 -6.02 11.00
CA PHE A 30 -13.30 -6.96 12.00
C PHE A 30 -12.25 -7.52 12.98
N HIS A 31 -10.99 -7.10 12.88
CA HIS A 31 -9.86 -7.69 13.61
C HIS A 31 -9.33 -6.71 14.66
N PHE A 32 -10.11 -6.49 15.71
CA PHE A 32 -9.73 -5.68 16.88
C PHE A 32 -8.86 -6.46 17.89
N GLN A 33 -7.78 -7.09 17.43
CA GLN A 33 -6.75 -7.64 18.33
C GLN A 33 -5.42 -6.89 18.17
N ARG A 34 -4.66 -6.76 19.26
CA ARG A 34 -3.38 -6.02 19.27
C ARG A 34 -2.36 -6.62 18.30
N ASP A 35 -2.44 -7.91 18.03
CA ASP A 35 -1.51 -8.64 17.18
C ASP A 35 -1.69 -8.28 15.70
N ASP A 36 -2.93 -8.10 15.24
CA ASP A 36 -3.26 -7.71 13.86
C ASP A 36 -2.70 -6.31 13.49
N TYR A 37 -2.63 -5.42 14.48
CA TYR A 37 -2.04 -4.10 14.31
C TYR A 37 -0.50 -4.18 14.15
N ALA A 38 0.17 -5.01 14.95
CA ALA A 38 1.62 -5.18 14.87
C ALA A 38 2.05 -5.80 13.54
N ASP A 39 1.26 -6.73 13.00
CA ASP A 39 1.50 -7.35 11.69
C ASP A 39 1.34 -6.34 10.55
N THR A 40 0.33 -5.47 10.63
CA THR A 40 0.10 -4.40 9.65
C THR A 40 1.29 -3.43 9.62
N ILE A 41 1.76 -2.98 10.79
CA ILE A 41 2.93 -2.11 10.89
C ILE A 41 4.18 -2.81 10.32
N SER A 42 4.38 -4.09 10.64
CA SER A 42 5.52 -4.87 10.15
C SER A 42 5.49 -5.11 8.64
N ARG A 43 4.30 -5.27 8.05
CA ARG A 43 4.11 -5.36 6.59
C ARG A 43 4.40 -4.02 5.92
N ASN A 44 3.85 -2.93 6.43
CA ASN A 44 4.08 -1.58 5.90
C ASN A 44 5.56 -1.17 5.99
N ALA A 45 6.25 -1.55 7.06
CA ALA A 45 7.69 -1.33 7.19
C ALA A 45 8.50 -2.05 6.10
N ARG A 46 8.11 -3.28 5.73
CA ARG A 46 8.77 -4.03 4.65
C ARG A 46 8.53 -3.41 3.28
N TYR A 47 7.32 -2.92 2.99
CA TYR A 47 7.06 -2.16 1.78
C TYR A 47 7.94 -0.90 1.70
N ALA A 48 8.00 -0.14 2.79
CA ALA A 48 8.82 1.07 2.85
C ALA A 48 10.31 0.77 2.65
N ALA A 49 10.85 -0.27 3.30
CA ALA A 49 12.25 -0.69 3.14
C ALA A 49 12.57 -1.14 1.70
N ALA A 50 11.60 -1.71 1.00
CA ALA A 50 11.71 -2.08 -0.41
C ALA A 50 11.46 -0.90 -1.38
N GLY A 51 11.21 0.32 -0.87
CA GLY A 51 10.90 1.48 -1.70
C GLY A 51 9.52 1.43 -2.35
N ILE A 52 8.62 0.55 -1.89
CA ILE A 52 7.29 0.34 -2.46
C ILE A 52 6.30 1.37 -1.89
N VAL A 53 5.51 1.99 -2.76
CA VAL A 53 4.33 2.75 -2.35
C VAL A 53 3.23 1.75 -2.01
N VAL A 54 2.57 1.91 -0.87
CA VAL A 54 1.38 1.12 -0.53
C VAL A 54 0.18 2.04 -0.39
N LEU A 55 -0.90 1.73 -1.11
CA LEU A 55 -2.24 2.30 -0.88
C LEU A 55 -3.08 1.23 -0.19
N GLN A 56 -3.60 1.54 0.99
CA GLN A 56 -4.55 0.67 1.69
C GLN A 56 -5.96 1.23 1.56
N THR A 57 -6.94 0.37 1.32
CA THR A 57 -8.36 0.74 1.17
C THR A 57 -9.23 -0.19 1.98
N LEU A 58 -10.16 0.35 2.77
CA LEU A 58 -11.14 -0.47 3.48
C LEU A 58 -12.15 -1.09 2.49
N PRO A 59 -12.52 -2.37 2.63
CA PRO A 59 -13.53 -3.01 1.81
C PRO A 59 -14.87 -2.27 1.84
N SER A 60 -15.25 -1.72 3.00
CA SER A 60 -16.46 -0.91 3.13
C SER A 60 -16.42 0.33 2.24
N ARG A 61 -15.30 1.08 2.23
CA ARG A 61 -15.12 2.24 1.34
C ARG A 61 -15.10 1.87 -0.13
N LEU A 62 -14.49 0.74 -0.50
CA LEU A 62 -14.53 0.30 -1.91
C LEU A 62 -15.97 0.03 -2.38
N ARG A 63 -16.84 -0.45 -1.48
CA ARG A 63 -18.26 -0.70 -1.79
C ARG A 63 -19.10 0.57 -1.78
N THR A 64 -18.89 1.47 -0.81
CA THR A 64 -19.73 2.67 -0.62
C THR A 64 -19.28 3.85 -1.46
N GLU A 65 -17.99 3.94 -1.79
CA GLU A 65 -17.37 5.08 -2.47
C GLU A 65 -16.40 4.66 -3.60
N PRO A 66 -16.78 3.76 -4.52
CA PRO A 66 -15.86 3.19 -5.51
C PRO A 66 -15.20 4.24 -6.40
N ALA A 67 -15.92 5.31 -6.75
CA ALA A 67 -15.37 6.41 -7.56
C ALA A 67 -14.28 7.20 -6.82
N ASN A 68 -14.41 7.38 -5.49
CA ASN A 68 -13.39 8.05 -4.69
C ASN A 68 -12.14 7.15 -4.57
N VAL A 69 -12.34 5.86 -4.33
CA VAL A 69 -11.24 4.89 -4.27
C VAL A 69 -10.49 4.83 -5.60
N ALA A 70 -11.19 4.81 -6.73
CA ALA A 70 -10.56 4.84 -8.05
C ALA A 70 -9.69 6.10 -8.23
N ARG A 71 -10.18 7.27 -7.78
CA ARG A 71 -9.41 8.53 -7.83
C ARG A 71 -8.17 8.48 -6.93
N GLU A 72 -8.29 7.93 -5.72
CA GLU A 72 -7.17 7.73 -4.79
C GLU A 72 -6.11 6.81 -5.40
N LEU A 73 -6.54 5.69 -6.03
CA LEU A 73 -5.65 4.76 -6.71
C LEU A 73 -4.94 5.40 -7.90
N THR A 74 -5.66 6.13 -8.76
CA THR A 74 -5.06 6.87 -9.87
C THR A 74 -4.05 7.92 -9.37
N ALA A 75 -4.38 8.67 -8.31
CA ALA A 75 -3.46 9.64 -7.73
C ALA A 75 -2.20 8.98 -7.15
N ALA A 76 -2.34 7.85 -6.46
CA ALA A 76 -1.21 7.08 -5.94
C ALA A 76 -0.32 6.55 -7.07
N TYR A 77 -0.93 6.07 -8.16
CA TYR A 77 -0.21 5.60 -9.33
C TYR A 77 0.61 6.73 -9.99
N GLU A 78 0.00 7.89 -10.24
CA GLU A 78 0.70 9.04 -10.83
C GLU A 78 1.80 9.58 -9.89
N ALA A 79 1.57 9.60 -8.58
CA ALA A 79 2.59 9.98 -7.61
C ALA A 79 3.77 8.99 -7.59
N ALA A 80 3.49 7.68 -7.64
CA ALA A 80 4.51 6.65 -7.71
C ALA A 80 5.33 6.74 -9.01
N LYS A 81 4.66 6.97 -10.14
CA LYS A 81 5.27 7.16 -11.47
C LYS A 81 6.17 8.39 -11.53
N SER A 82 5.78 9.47 -10.89
CA SER A 82 6.45 10.77 -10.94
C SER A 82 7.51 10.97 -9.87
N ARG A 83 7.90 9.92 -9.12
CA ARG A 83 8.83 10.00 -7.99
C ARG A 83 10.19 10.62 -8.36
N ALA A 84 10.25 11.95 -8.27
CA ALA A 84 11.33 12.69 -7.66
C ALA A 84 11.00 12.77 -6.15
N VAL A 85 11.97 12.45 -5.29
CA VAL A 85 11.78 12.42 -3.83
C VAL A 85 11.26 13.79 -3.36
N PRO A 86 10.13 13.88 -2.62
CA PRO A 86 9.65 15.15 -2.09
C PRO A 86 10.71 15.76 -1.16
N ARG A 87 11.21 16.96 -1.51
CA ARG A 87 12.08 17.72 -0.61
C ARG A 87 11.19 18.47 0.36
N LYS A 88 11.43 18.31 1.67
CA LYS A 88 10.78 19.12 2.69
C LYS A 88 11.05 20.60 2.37
N ALA A 89 10.00 21.40 2.18
CA ALA A 89 10.16 22.85 2.15
C ALA A 89 10.63 23.28 3.54
N GLY A 90 11.71 24.07 3.58
CA GLY A 90 12.27 24.63 4.81
C GLY A 90 11.39 25.71 5.41
#